data_AF-A0A2R6QI72-F1
#
_entry.id   AF-A0A2R6QI72-F1
#
_cell.length_a   1.000
_cell.length_b   1.000
_cell.length_c   1.000
_cell.angle_alpha   90.00
_cell.angle_beta   90.00
_cell.angle_gamma   90.00
#
_symmetry.space_group_name_H-M   'P 1'
#
loop_
_entity.id
_entity.type
_entity.pdbx_description
1 polymer ?
#
loop_
_entity_poly.entity_id
_entity_poly.type
_entity_poly.pdbx_seq_one_letter_code
_entity_poly.pdbx_strand_id
1 'polypeptide(L)'
;MSLDEKCVTMTKNLLERMNILKNSIIPFLYHFDELEGGDKRMCKTLFEQHLSYTGIHAYPLFLTAAEKLELEANELIALLHHHMTCNALGVIQHVLDEYDFSGEREGKHVQRTWKYATVFNERVFAELQTKHCAVLVTVVAYLNRMLGTSWEDNVLRIKHVKRIVQTNGSRYEILAKKIYLWAVGRKERPECRTDEWKETESSVQNFIKKRGEQSGSKI
;
A
#
# COMPACT_ATOMS: atom_id res chain seq x y z
N MET A 1 -26.19 5.11 -19.59
CA MET A 1 -26.95 5.66 -18.44
C MET A 1 -25.97 6.34 -17.51
N SER A 2 -25.98 7.68 -17.49
CA SER A 2 -25.18 8.46 -16.52
C SER A 2 -25.97 8.49 -15.21
N LEU A 3 -25.49 7.80 -14.17
CA LEU A 3 -26.00 8.00 -12.81
C LEU A 3 -25.79 9.48 -12.46
N ASP A 4 -26.87 10.21 -12.15
CA ASP A 4 -26.80 11.62 -11.76
C ASP A 4 -25.83 11.75 -10.57
N GLU A 5 -24.73 12.50 -10.76
CA GLU A 5 -23.66 12.72 -9.79
C GLU A 5 -24.23 13.22 -8.46
N LYS A 6 -25.35 13.94 -8.51
CA LYS A 6 -26.11 14.41 -7.34
C LYS A 6 -26.78 13.27 -6.58
N CYS A 7 -27.41 12.33 -7.28
CA CYS A 7 -27.99 11.12 -6.68
C CYS A 7 -26.92 10.23 -6.06
N VAL A 8 -25.76 10.04 -6.72
CA VAL A 8 -24.64 9.27 -6.17
C VAL A 8 -24.11 9.94 -4.90
N THR A 9 -23.95 11.27 -4.92
CA THR A 9 -23.48 12.03 -3.76
C THR A 9 -24.47 12.00 -2.60
N MET A 10 -25.78 12.13 -2.86
CA MET A 10 -26.81 12.05 -1.82
C MET A 10 -26.91 10.65 -1.22
N THR A 11 -26.84 9.62 -2.06
CA THR A 11 -26.84 8.22 -1.61
C THR A 11 -25.60 7.94 -0.76
N LYS A 12 -24.42 8.39 -1.20
CA LYS A 12 -23.18 8.29 -0.42
C LYS A 12 -23.33 8.96 0.96
N ASN A 13 -23.80 10.21 1.00
CA ASN A 13 -23.97 10.95 2.25
C ASN A 13 -24.99 10.29 3.19
N LEU A 14 -26.06 9.70 2.64
CA LEU A 14 -27.05 8.95 3.40
C LEU A 14 -26.41 7.68 4.00
N LEU A 15 -25.74 6.88 3.18
CA LEU A 15 -25.09 5.64 3.60
C LEU A 15 -23.97 5.89 4.63
N GLU A 16 -23.18 6.95 4.48
CA GLU A 16 -22.12 7.34 5.41
C GLU A 16 -22.65 7.71 6.81
N ARG A 17 -23.87 8.26 6.88
CA ARG A 17 -24.55 8.64 8.13
C ARG A 17 -25.31 7.48 8.78
N MET A 18 -25.57 6.40 8.06
CA MET A 18 -26.28 5.24 8.59
C MET A 18 -25.33 4.39 9.43
N ASN A 19 -25.26 4.67 10.73
CA ASN A 19 -24.55 3.84 11.71
C ASN A 19 -25.00 2.37 11.65
N ILE A 20 -26.25 2.10 11.27
CA ILE A 20 -26.78 0.74 11.06
C ILE A 20 -25.94 -0.02 10.02
N LEU A 21 -25.61 0.59 8.88
CA LEU A 21 -24.80 -0.07 7.84
C LEU A 21 -23.38 -0.36 8.32
N LYS A 22 -22.74 0.62 8.99
CA LYS A 22 -21.42 0.41 9.60
C LYS A 22 -21.46 -0.72 10.63
N ASN A 23 -22.45 -0.69 11.53
CA ASN A 23 -22.62 -1.69 12.58
C ASN A 23 -22.98 -3.08 12.04
N SER A 24 -23.65 -3.17 10.90
CA SER A 24 -23.94 -4.46 10.24
C SER A 24 -22.74 -5.05 9.51
N ILE A 25 -21.82 -4.20 9.02
CA ILE A 25 -20.61 -4.63 8.31
C ILE A 25 -19.50 -5.05 9.30
N ILE A 26 -19.44 -4.44 10.50
CA ILE A 26 -18.41 -4.74 11.52
C ILE A 26 -18.35 -6.23 11.87
N PRO A 27 -19.43 -6.90 12.33
CA PRO A 27 -19.37 -8.33 12.66
C PRO A 27 -18.90 -9.16 11.48
N PHE A 28 -19.35 -8.83 10.27
CA PHE A 28 -18.93 -9.55 9.08
C PHE A 28 -17.42 -9.43 8.82
N LEU A 29 -16.85 -8.23 8.92
CA LEU A 29 -15.41 -8.01 8.67
C LEU A 29 -14.52 -8.57 9.80
N TYR A 30 -15.02 -8.60 11.04
CA TYR A 30 -14.35 -9.19 12.21
C TYR A 30 -14.52 -10.71 12.35
N HIS A 31 -15.41 -11.33 11.58
CA HIS A 31 -15.55 -12.79 11.55
C HIS A 31 -15.22 -13.37 10.18
N PHE A 32 -14.80 -12.54 9.21
CA PHE A 32 -14.48 -12.97 7.86
C PHE A 32 -13.37 -14.03 7.82
N ASP A 33 -12.33 -13.87 8.63
CA ASP A 33 -11.21 -14.80 8.66
C ASP A 33 -11.61 -16.17 9.26
N GLU A 34 -12.69 -16.22 10.04
CA GLU A 34 -13.29 -17.43 10.63
C GLU A 34 -14.17 -18.21 9.63
N LEU A 35 -14.52 -17.61 8.48
CA LEU A 35 -15.26 -18.31 7.42
C LEU A 35 -14.36 -19.35 6.73
N GLU A 36 -14.96 -20.46 6.31
CA GLU A 36 -14.29 -21.54 5.58
C GLU A 36 -14.96 -21.85 4.24
N GLY A 37 -14.27 -22.64 3.40
CA GLY A 37 -14.86 -23.24 2.20
C GLY A 37 -15.49 -22.26 1.21
N GLY A 38 -16.72 -22.58 0.78
CA GLY A 38 -17.48 -21.81 -0.21
C GLY A 38 -17.91 -20.44 0.30
N ASP A 39 -18.27 -20.35 1.58
CA ASP A 39 -18.77 -19.11 2.19
C ASP A 39 -17.67 -18.06 2.26
N LYS A 40 -16.45 -18.46 2.64
CA LYS A 40 -15.28 -17.56 2.60
C LYS A 40 -15.04 -17.01 1.21
N ARG A 41 -15.10 -17.85 0.17
CA ARG A 41 -14.89 -17.43 -1.22
C ARG A 41 -15.98 -16.45 -1.69
N MET A 42 -17.23 -16.73 -1.38
CA MET A 42 -18.35 -15.85 -1.72
C MET A 42 -18.22 -14.50 -1.02
N CYS A 43 -17.99 -14.51 0.29
CA CYS A 43 -17.79 -13.33 1.11
C CYS A 43 -16.58 -12.50 0.66
N LYS A 44 -15.52 -13.17 0.20
CA LYS A 44 -14.33 -12.52 -0.35
C LYS A 44 -14.68 -11.70 -1.58
N THR A 45 -15.36 -12.31 -2.53
CA THR A 45 -15.74 -11.70 -3.80
C THR A 45 -16.77 -10.59 -3.63
N LEU A 46 -17.77 -10.78 -2.77
CA LEU A 46 -18.87 -9.83 -2.63
C LEU A 46 -18.51 -8.61 -1.79
N PHE A 47 -17.62 -8.75 -0.81
CA PHE A 47 -17.40 -7.72 0.20
C PHE A 47 -15.92 -7.46 0.46
N GLU A 48 -15.16 -8.50 0.82
CA GLU A 48 -13.80 -8.29 1.35
C GLU A 48 -12.86 -7.61 0.35
N GLN A 49 -12.88 -8.03 -0.91
CA GLN A 49 -12.04 -7.44 -1.95
C GLN A 49 -12.36 -5.98 -2.24
N HIS A 50 -13.58 -5.54 -1.96
CA HIS A 50 -14.04 -4.18 -2.21
C HIS A 50 -13.83 -3.26 -1.01
N LEU A 51 -13.92 -3.81 0.21
CA LEU A 51 -13.79 -3.07 1.47
C LEU A 51 -12.35 -3.07 2.01
N SER A 52 -11.55 -4.08 1.68
CA SER A 52 -10.16 -4.13 2.09
C SER A 52 -9.36 -3.04 1.38
N TYR A 53 -8.50 -2.38 2.15
CA TYR A 53 -7.62 -1.31 1.67
C TYR A 53 -8.34 -0.15 0.98
N THR A 54 -9.64 0.04 1.25
CA THR A 54 -10.42 1.12 0.64
C THR A 54 -9.73 2.46 0.86
N GLY A 55 -9.30 3.08 -0.24
CA GLY A 55 -8.64 4.38 -0.20
C GLY A 55 -7.17 4.36 0.24
N ILE A 56 -6.56 3.24 0.58
CA ILE A 56 -5.14 3.11 0.99
C ILE A 56 -4.33 2.23 0.02
N HIS A 57 -4.54 2.42 -1.29
CA HIS A 57 -4.00 1.57 -2.36
C HIS A 57 -2.46 1.43 -2.37
N ALA A 58 -1.72 2.38 -1.78
CA ALA A 58 -0.27 2.30 -1.71
C ALA A 58 0.22 1.05 -0.96
N TYR A 59 -0.51 0.63 0.09
CA TYR A 59 -0.10 -0.49 0.93
C TYR A 59 -0.11 -1.85 0.21
N PRO A 60 -1.24 -2.32 -0.36
CA PRO A 60 -1.24 -3.61 -1.06
C PRO A 60 -0.30 -3.60 -2.26
N LEU A 61 -0.20 -2.48 -3.00
CA LEU A 61 0.76 -2.33 -4.10
C LEU A 61 2.21 -2.44 -3.61
N PHE A 62 2.53 -1.87 -2.45
CA PHE A 62 3.86 -1.94 -1.84
C PHE A 62 4.20 -3.38 -1.49
N LEU A 63 3.29 -4.11 -0.82
CA LEU A 63 3.52 -5.51 -0.47
C LEU A 63 3.72 -6.39 -1.70
N THR A 64 2.89 -6.24 -2.73
CA THR A 64 3.04 -6.99 -3.98
C THR A 64 4.37 -6.69 -4.66
N ALA A 65 4.80 -5.42 -4.68
CA ALA A 65 6.09 -5.06 -5.26
C ALA A 65 7.26 -5.66 -4.46
N ALA A 66 7.23 -5.58 -3.13
CA ALA A 66 8.27 -6.16 -2.26
C ALA A 66 8.38 -7.67 -2.48
N GLU A 67 7.25 -8.38 -2.48
CA GLU A 67 7.19 -9.82 -2.72
C GLU A 67 7.75 -10.20 -4.10
N LYS A 68 7.28 -9.54 -5.17
CA LYS A 68 7.71 -9.86 -6.55
C LYS A 68 9.17 -9.53 -6.82
N LEU A 69 9.70 -8.51 -6.16
CA LEU A 69 11.11 -8.13 -6.27
C LEU A 69 12.01 -8.94 -5.31
N GLU A 70 11.44 -9.71 -4.38
CA GLU A 70 12.16 -10.38 -3.29
C GLU A 70 12.99 -9.39 -2.46
N LEU A 71 12.38 -8.25 -2.12
CA LEU A 71 12.99 -7.23 -1.27
C LEU A 71 12.41 -7.26 0.12
N GLU A 72 13.26 -7.04 1.12
CA GLU A 72 12.79 -6.73 2.46
C GLU A 72 12.04 -5.40 2.47
N ALA A 73 11.03 -5.27 3.32
CA ALA A 73 10.21 -4.06 3.36
C ALA A 73 11.04 -2.79 3.59
N ASN A 74 12.07 -2.88 4.45
CA ASN A 74 12.99 -1.78 4.72
C ASN A 74 13.82 -1.37 3.49
N GLU A 75 14.18 -2.31 2.62
CA GLU A 75 14.90 -2.03 1.37
C GLU A 75 14.00 -1.28 0.40
N LEU A 76 12.76 -1.74 0.21
CA LEU A 76 11.81 -1.06 -0.67
C LEU A 76 11.42 0.32 -0.12
N ILE A 77 11.29 0.48 1.20
CA ILE A 77 11.08 1.78 1.84
C ILE A 77 12.25 2.72 1.55
N ALA A 78 13.50 2.24 1.65
CA ALA A 78 14.68 3.04 1.36
C ALA A 78 14.69 3.52 -0.10
N LEU A 79 14.38 2.64 -1.04
CA LEU A 79 14.33 2.94 -2.48
C LEU A 79 13.22 3.93 -2.85
N LEU A 80 12.10 3.90 -2.13
CA LEU A 80 10.98 4.80 -2.33
C LEU A 80 11.12 6.11 -1.54
N HIS A 81 12.13 6.24 -0.67
CA HIS A 81 12.25 7.34 0.26
C HIS A 81 12.53 8.68 -0.44
N HIS A 82 11.53 9.54 -0.48
CA HIS A 82 11.59 10.86 -1.08
C HIS A 82 10.72 11.84 -0.27
N HIS A 83 10.98 13.15 -0.34
CA HIS A 83 10.23 14.14 0.44
C HIS A 83 8.71 14.13 0.21
N MET A 84 8.28 13.66 -0.96
CA MET A 84 6.85 13.52 -1.33
C MET A 84 6.21 12.19 -0.91
N THR A 85 7.01 11.23 -0.44
CA THR A 85 6.56 9.86 -0.12
C THR A 85 6.87 9.47 1.34
N CYS A 86 7.78 10.18 2.02
CA CYS A 86 8.29 9.81 3.34
C CYS A 86 7.21 9.69 4.42
N ASN A 87 6.21 10.58 4.45
CA ASN A 87 5.11 10.49 5.42
C ASN A 87 4.31 9.19 5.25
N ALA A 88 3.89 8.89 4.02
CA ALA A 88 3.14 7.68 3.71
C ALA A 88 3.98 6.42 3.97
N LEU A 89 5.27 6.43 3.62
CA LEU A 89 6.20 5.33 3.94
C LEU A 89 6.40 5.14 5.45
N GLY A 90 6.38 6.23 6.23
CA GLY A 90 6.38 6.16 7.69
C GLY A 90 5.14 5.45 8.23
N VAL A 91 3.96 5.70 7.64
CA VAL A 91 2.74 4.97 8.00
C VAL A 91 2.80 3.51 7.56
N ILE A 92 3.30 3.20 6.35
CA ILE A 92 3.52 1.80 5.92
C ILE A 92 4.41 1.08 6.92
N GLN A 93 5.52 1.69 7.33
CA GLN A 93 6.40 1.12 8.35
C GLN A 93 5.65 0.83 9.66
N HIS A 94 4.92 1.83 10.19
CA HIS A 94 4.15 1.66 11.42
C HIS A 94 3.14 0.52 11.31
N VAL A 95 2.48 0.37 10.16
CA VAL A 95 1.56 -0.74 9.91
C VAL A 95 2.29 -2.09 9.93
N LEU A 96 3.45 -2.17 9.27
CA LEU A 96 4.26 -3.38 9.24
C LEU A 96 4.70 -3.78 10.65
N ASP A 97 5.21 -2.85 11.44
CA ASP A 97 5.77 -3.11 12.77
C ASP A 97 4.67 -3.47 13.79
N GLU A 98 3.56 -2.73 13.81
CA GLU A 98 2.54 -2.86 14.86
C GLU A 98 1.41 -3.83 14.53
N TYR A 99 1.17 -4.13 13.25
CA TYR A 99 -0.01 -4.90 12.82
C TYR A 99 0.32 -6.16 12.01
N ASP A 100 1.38 -6.16 11.19
CA ASP A 100 1.69 -7.30 10.31
C ASP A 100 2.85 -8.18 10.81
N PHE A 101 3.84 -7.63 11.53
CA PHE A 101 5.02 -8.37 12.03
C PHE A 101 5.12 -8.51 13.55
N SER A 102 4.17 -7.99 14.33
CA SER A 102 4.13 -8.23 15.78
C SER A 102 3.73 -9.68 16.07
N GLY A 103 4.69 -10.59 15.93
CA GLY A 103 4.50 -12.04 15.94
C GLY A 103 4.03 -12.67 17.26
N GLU A 104 3.80 -11.92 18.33
CA GLU A 104 3.59 -12.51 19.67
C GLU A 104 2.65 -11.70 20.57
N ARG A 105 1.57 -11.10 20.05
CA ARG A 105 0.45 -10.74 20.94
C ARG A 105 -0.42 -11.98 21.11
N GLU A 106 -0.15 -12.71 22.18
CA GLU A 106 -0.98 -13.81 22.69
C GLU A 106 -2.47 -13.43 22.64
N GLY A 107 -3.19 -14.07 21.74
CA GLY A 107 -4.60 -13.78 21.49
C GLY A 107 -4.91 -13.95 20.01
N LYS A 108 -5.30 -15.18 19.64
CA LYS A 108 -6.00 -15.58 18.41
C LYS A 108 -6.14 -14.46 17.38
N HIS A 109 -5.36 -14.52 16.29
CA HIS A 109 -5.54 -13.67 15.13
C HIS A 109 -5.90 -12.23 15.49
N VAL A 110 -4.91 -11.35 15.67
CA VAL A 110 -5.14 -9.95 15.33
C VAL A 110 -5.38 -9.95 13.81
N GLN A 111 -6.61 -10.32 13.44
CA GLN A 111 -7.16 -10.24 12.10
C GLN A 111 -6.73 -8.89 11.58
N ARG A 112 -6.31 -8.82 10.31
CA ARG A 112 -5.87 -7.57 9.67
C ARG A 112 -7.05 -6.61 9.47
N THR A 113 -7.91 -6.42 10.48
CA THR A 113 -9.09 -5.55 10.52
C THR A 113 -8.72 -4.10 10.27
N TRP A 114 -7.47 -3.74 10.59
CA TRP A 114 -6.88 -2.45 10.24
C TRP A 114 -6.98 -2.15 8.73
N LYS A 115 -7.00 -3.16 7.85
CA LYS A 115 -7.18 -2.99 6.39
C LYS A 115 -8.54 -2.41 6.02
N TYR A 116 -9.50 -2.41 6.95
CA TYR A 116 -10.82 -1.80 6.80
C TYR A 116 -10.96 -0.48 7.59
N ALA A 117 -9.90 0.00 8.25
CA ALA A 117 -10.00 1.11 9.21
C ALA A 117 -10.60 2.39 8.62
N THR A 118 -10.33 2.67 7.34
CA THR A 118 -10.85 3.84 6.62
C THR A 118 -12.38 3.80 6.41
N VAL A 119 -12.99 2.62 6.38
CA VAL A 119 -14.46 2.46 6.31
C VAL A 119 -15.13 3.00 7.58
N PHE A 120 -14.46 2.83 8.72
CA PHE A 120 -14.98 3.23 10.02
C PHE A 120 -14.60 4.67 10.36
N ASN A 121 -13.35 5.04 10.09
CA ASN A 121 -12.81 6.35 10.41
C ASN A 121 -11.86 6.82 9.30
N GLU A 122 -12.31 7.80 8.51
CA GLU A 122 -11.52 8.41 7.43
C GLU A 122 -10.28 9.18 7.90
N ARG A 123 -10.05 9.33 9.21
CA ARG A 123 -8.83 9.94 9.75
C ARG A 123 -7.73 8.91 10.00
N VAL A 124 -8.08 7.64 10.11
CA VAL A 124 -7.10 6.57 10.33
C VAL A 124 -6.27 6.42 9.06
N PHE A 125 -4.94 6.34 9.25
CA PHE A 125 -3.94 6.29 8.19
C PHE A 125 -4.11 7.39 7.12
N ALA A 126 -4.50 8.61 7.53
CA ALA A 126 -4.76 9.73 6.61
C ALA A 126 -3.62 9.93 5.59
N GLU A 127 -2.37 9.95 6.04
CA GLU A 127 -1.19 10.10 5.16
C GLU A 127 -1.02 8.95 4.15
N LEU A 128 -1.54 7.76 4.44
CA LEU A 128 -1.49 6.60 3.56
C LEU A 128 -2.66 6.55 2.57
N GLN A 129 -3.67 7.41 2.73
CA GLN A 129 -4.79 7.45 1.80
C GLN A 129 -4.36 8.00 0.45
N THR A 130 -4.87 7.41 -0.63
CA THR A 130 -4.52 7.71 -2.02
C THR A 130 -4.66 9.18 -2.40
N LYS A 131 -5.61 9.91 -1.80
CA LYS A 131 -5.74 11.36 -2.01
C LYS A 131 -4.57 12.16 -1.43
N HIS A 132 -3.90 11.65 -0.40
CA HIS A 132 -2.78 12.29 0.29
C HIS A 132 -1.42 11.74 -0.16
N CYS A 133 -1.33 10.47 -0.58
CA CYS A 133 -0.10 9.83 -1.05
C CYS A 133 -0.08 9.51 -2.55
N ALA A 134 -0.78 10.29 -3.38
CA ALA A 134 -0.96 9.99 -4.81
C ALA A 134 0.37 9.74 -5.56
N VAL A 135 1.46 10.45 -5.18
CA VAL A 135 2.80 10.24 -5.75
C VAL A 135 3.34 8.84 -5.44
N LEU A 136 3.25 8.40 -4.18
CA LEU A 136 3.68 7.05 -3.79
C LEU A 136 2.86 6.00 -4.55
N VAL A 137 1.53 6.18 -4.61
CA VAL A 137 0.64 5.28 -5.36
C VAL A 137 1.05 5.19 -6.83
N THR A 138 1.36 6.32 -7.47
CA THR A 138 1.82 6.35 -8.87
C THR A 138 3.12 5.58 -9.08
N VAL A 139 4.14 5.82 -8.25
CA VAL A 139 5.45 5.16 -8.38
C VAL A 139 5.30 3.65 -8.20
N VAL A 140 4.60 3.21 -7.15
CA VAL A 140 4.44 1.79 -6.85
C VAL A 140 3.50 1.11 -7.85
N ALA A 141 2.51 1.81 -8.41
CA ALA A 141 1.69 1.28 -9.51
C ALA A 141 2.51 1.06 -10.78
N TYR A 142 3.37 2.00 -11.19
CA TYR A 142 4.29 1.79 -12.31
C TYR A 142 5.28 0.64 -12.05
N LEU A 143 5.75 0.50 -10.81
CA LEU A 143 6.60 -0.63 -10.45
C LEU A 143 5.86 -1.96 -10.63
N ASN A 144 4.61 -2.04 -10.13
CA ASN A 144 3.73 -3.19 -10.30
C ASN A 144 3.39 -3.49 -11.78
N ARG A 145 3.36 -2.48 -12.66
CA ARG A 145 3.28 -2.66 -14.12
C ARG A 145 4.41 -3.52 -14.64
N MET A 146 5.63 -3.10 -14.32
CA MET A 146 6.86 -3.71 -14.83
C MET A 146 6.99 -5.15 -14.34
N LEU A 147 6.36 -5.46 -13.19
CA LEU A 147 6.26 -6.79 -12.61
C LEU A 147 5.12 -7.65 -13.17
N GLY A 148 4.33 -7.13 -14.12
CA GLY A 148 3.24 -7.86 -14.78
C GLY A 148 2.03 -8.16 -13.88
N THR A 149 1.76 -7.32 -12.88
CA THR A 149 0.66 -7.53 -11.94
C THR A 149 -0.64 -6.86 -12.41
N SER A 150 -1.79 -7.47 -12.16
CA SER A 150 -3.10 -7.07 -12.72
C SER A 150 -3.76 -5.86 -12.04
N TRP A 151 -3.17 -5.28 -11.00
CA TRP A 151 -3.79 -4.23 -10.16
C TRP A 151 -3.65 -2.81 -10.72
N GLU A 152 -2.81 -2.60 -11.72
CA GLU A 152 -2.34 -1.27 -12.13
C GLU A 152 -3.41 -0.41 -12.81
N ASP A 153 -4.12 -0.97 -13.79
CA ASP A 153 -4.96 -0.19 -14.71
C ASP A 153 -6.11 0.55 -14.01
N ASN A 154 -6.62 -0.04 -12.93
CA ASN A 154 -7.71 0.55 -12.15
C ASN A 154 -7.19 1.66 -11.22
N VAL A 155 -5.99 1.49 -10.65
CA VAL A 155 -5.42 2.45 -9.69
C VAL A 155 -4.94 3.73 -10.40
N LEU A 156 -4.31 3.61 -11.57
CA LEU A 156 -3.85 4.79 -12.33
C LEU A 156 -5.01 5.67 -12.83
N ARG A 157 -6.23 5.14 -12.90
CA ARG A 157 -7.44 5.87 -13.29
C ARG A 157 -8.10 6.64 -12.15
N ILE A 158 -7.72 6.41 -10.89
CA ILE A 158 -8.25 7.15 -9.73
C ILE A 158 -7.97 8.65 -9.92
N LYS A 159 -8.98 9.50 -9.72
CA LYS A 159 -8.93 10.95 -10.04
C LYS A 159 -7.64 11.66 -9.57
N HIS A 160 -7.25 11.44 -8.31
CA HIS A 160 -6.04 12.05 -7.74
C HIS A 160 -4.75 11.51 -8.39
N VAL A 161 -4.67 10.20 -8.64
CA VAL A 161 -3.54 9.53 -9.30
C VAL A 161 -3.44 9.94 -10.76
N LYS A 162 -4.56 9.94 -11.49
CA LYS A 162 -4.66 10.37 -12.89
C LYS A 162 -4.11 11.79 -13.09
N ARG A 163 -4.42 12.72 -12.19
CA ARG A 163 -3.89 14.09 -12.23
C ARG A 163 -2.36 14.12 -12.08
N ILE A 164 -1.81 13.32 -11.16
CA ILE A 164 -0.37 13.19 -10.95
C ILE A 164 0.31 12.59 -12.19
N VAL A 165 -0.25 11.51 -12.75
CA VAL A 165 0.23 10.87 -13.98
C VAL A 165 0.26 11.85 -15.16
N GLN A 166 -0.79 12.65 -15.34
CA GLN A 166 -0.87 13.64 -16.42
C GLN A 166 0.15 14.76 -16.28
N THR A 167 0.54 15.11 -15.04
CA THR A 167 1.45 16.25 -14.78
C THR A 167 2.92 15.81 -14.77
N ASN A 168 3.22 14.68 -14.12
CA ASN A 168 4.58 14.26 -13.78
C ASN A 168 4.81 12.75 -13.99
N GLY A 169 3.93 12.05 -14.71
CA GLY A 169 3.94 10.58 -14.84
C GLY A 169 5.28 10.03 -15.34
N SER A 170 5.89 10.65 -16.36
CA SER A 170 7.18 10.21 -16.92
C SER A 170 8.30 10.19 -15.87
N ARG A 171 8.34 11.21 -14.99
CA ARG A 171 9.33 11.28 -13.90
C ARG A 171 9.15 10.13 -12.91
N TYR A 172 7.92 9.81 -12.54
CA TYR A 172 7.63 8.74 -11.59
C TYR A 172 7.79 7.35 -12.20
N GLU A 173 7.54 7.20 -13.50
CA GLU A 173 7.84 5.98 -14.23
C GLU A 173 9.35 5.74 -14.33
N ILE A 174 10.15 6.78 -14.58
CA ILE A 174 11.62 6.68 -14.53
C ILE A 174 12.09 6.26 -13.14
N LEU A 175 11.54 6.83 -12.07
CA LEU A 175 11.86 6.42 -10.71
C LEU A 175 11.53 4.94 -10.47
N ALA A 176 10.33 4.49 -10.84
CA ALA A 176 9.94 3.09 -10.75
C ALA A 176 10.88 2.17 -11.53
N LYS A 177 11.28 2.59 -12.75
CA LYS A 177 12.23 1.84 -13.59
C LYS A 177 13.60 1.71 -12.93
N LYS A 178 14.12 2.76 -12.28
CA LYS A 178 15.38 2.70 -11.54
C LYS A 178 15.32 1.68 -10.40
N ILE A 179 14.23 1.69 -9.62
CA ILE A 179 14.01 0.73 -8.54
C ILE A 179 13.96 -0.70 -9.09
N TYR A 180 13.19 -0.92 -10.16
CA TYR A 180 13.09 -2.22 -10.83
C TYR A 180 14.46 -2.73 -11.30
N LEU A 181 15.22 -1.90 -12.03
CA LEU A 181 16.55 -2.29 -12.55
C LEU A 181 17.53 -2.55 -11.42
N TRP A 182 17.50 -1.77 -10.34
CA TRP A 182 18.33 -2.02 -9.17
C TRP A 182 18.02 -3.38 -8.53
N ALA A 183 16.74 -3.67 -8.31
CA ALA A 183 16.30 -4.91 -7.68
C ALA A 183 16.60 -6.14 -8.55
N VAL A 184 16.39 -6.06 -9.87
CA VAL A 184 16.77 -7.15 -10.80
C VAL A 184 18.28 -7.33 -10.87
N GLY A 185 19.05 -6.24 -10.94
CA GLY A 185 20.52 -6.27 -10.96
C GLY A 185 21.16 -6.84 -9.68
N ARG A 186 20.41 -6.90 -8.56
CA ARG A 186 20.82 -7.62 -7.35
C ARG A 186 20.86 -9.13 -7.57
N LYS A 187 19.88 -9.67 -8.33
CA LYS A 187 19.76 -11.11 -8.65
C LYS A 187 20.78 -11.55 -9.71
N GLU A 188 21.22 -10.63 -10.56
CA GLU A 188 22.23 -10.87 -11.60
C GLU A 188 23.68 -10.77 -11.06
N ARG A 189 24.67 -11.26 -11.83
CA ARG A 189 26.09 -11.34 -11.39
C ARG A 189 26.65 -9.95 -11.01
N PRO A 190 27.53 -9.85 -9.99
CA PRO A 190 28.10 -8.59 -9.53
C PRO A 190 28.80 -7.75 -10.61
N GLU A 191 29.33 -8.42 -11.63
CA GLU A 191 30.07 -7.83 -12.75
C GLU A 191 29.20 -6.95 -13.66
N CYS A 192 27.87 -7.11 -13.62
CA CYS A 192 26.92 -6.35 -14.42
C CYS A 192 26.41 -5.06 -13.74
N ARG A 193 26.87 -4.77 -12.50
CA ARG A 193 26.37 -3.67 -11.68
C ARG A 193 27.08 -2.35 -12.03
N THR A 194 26.31 -1.39 -12.51
CA THR A 194 26.78 -0.03 -12.85
C THR A 194 27.18 0.77 -11.60
N ASP A 195 27.89 1.88 -11.78
CA ASP A 195 28.25 2.74 -10.64
C ASP A 195 27.04 3.40 -9.99
N GLU A 196 26.02 3.78 -10.77
CA GLU A 196 24.71 4.26 -10.25
C GLU A 196 24.00 3.20 -9.39
N TRP A 197 24.14 1.92 -9.76
CA TRP A 197 23.62 0.81 -8.95
C TRP A 197 24.33 0.74 -7.59
N LYS A 198 25.66 0.85 -7.57
CA LYS A 198 26.47 0.78 -6.33
C LYS A 198 26.21 1.96 -5.40
N GLU A 199 25.99 3.15 -5.96
CA GLU A 199 25.61 4.34 -5.19
C GLU A 199 24.24 4.17 -4.54
N THR A 200 23.28 3.61 -5.29
CA THR A 200 21.94 3.27 -4.78
C THR A 200 22.02 2.22 -3.67
N GLU A 201 22.79 1.14 -3.86
CA GLU A 201 23.03 0.11 -2.84
C GLU A 201 23.61 0.72 -1.55
N SER A 202 24.64 1.56 -1.68
CA SER A 202 25.26 2.24 -0.54
C SER A 202 24.26 3.13 0.20
N SER A 203 23.39 3.81 -0.53
CA SER A 203 22.33 4.66 0.04
C SER A 203 21.27 3.84 0.79
N VAL A 204 20.86 2.69 0.23
CA VAL A 204 19.92 1.76 0.86
C VAL A 204 20.51 1.20 2.16
N GLN A 205 21.75 0.70 2.13
CA GLN A 205 22.41 0.16 3.32
C GLN A 205 22.59 1.22 4.41
N ASN A 206 22.96 2.45 4.04
CA ASN A 206 23.06 3.56 4.98
C ASN A 206 21.72 3.93 5.61
N PHE A 207 20.63 3.90 4.84
CA PHE A 207 19.28 4.13 5.36
C PHE A 207 18.88 3.07 6.38
N ILE A 208 19.09 1.79 6.06
CA ILE A 208 18.76 0.65 6.92
C ILE A 208 19.57 0.72 8.21
N LYS A 209 20.88 0.98 8.12
CA LYS A 209 21.77 1.12 9.29
C LYS A 209 21.33 2.24 10.24
N LYS A 210 21.08 3.44 9.70
CA LYS A 210 20.63 4.59 10.51
C LYS A 210 19.33 4.30 11.26
N ARG A 211 18.42 3.51 10.67
CA ARG A 211 17.17 3.10 11.33
C ARG A 211 17.36 2.03 12.40
N GLY A 212 18.26 1.06 12.18
CA GLY A 212 18.62 0.07 13.19
C GLY A 212 19.17 0.75 14.46
N GLU A 213 20.03 1.76 14.27
CA GLU A 213 20.60 2.56 15.38
C GLU A 213 19.53 3.36 16.15
N GLN A 214 18.53 3.92 15.47
CA GLN A 214 17.42 4.65 16.12
C GLN A 214 16.47 3.74 16.91
N SER A 215 16.32 2.48 16.50
CA SER A 215 15.45 1.50 17.17
C SER A 215 16.09 0.91 18.43
N GLY A 216 17.42 0.81 18.47
CA GLY A 216 18.19 0.35 19.64
C GLY A 216 18.39 1.40 20.75
N SER A 217 17.93 2.64 20.55
CA SER A 217 18.08 3.74 21.52
C SER A 217 16.88 3.90 22.46
N LYS A 218 15.94 2.95 22.45
CA LYS A 218 14.86 2.84 23.45
C LYS A 218 15.20 1.73 24.44
N ILE A 219 15.97 2.05 25.48
CA ILE A 219 16.04 1.33 26.76
C ILE A 219 15.74 2.35 27.85
#